data_AF-A0A919D3U2-F1
#
_entry.id   AF-A0A919D3U2-F1
#
_cell.length_a   1.000
_cell.length_b   1.000
_cell.length_c   1.000
_cell.angle_alpha   90.00
_cell.angle_beta   90.00
_cell.angle_gamma   90.00
#
_symmetry.space_group_name_H-M   'P 1'
#
loop_
_entity.id
_entity.type
_entity.pdbx_description
1 polymer ?
#
loop_
_entity_poly.entity_id
_entity_poly.type
_entity_poly.pdbx_seq_one_letter_code
_entity_poly.pdbx_strand_id
1 'polypeptide(L)'
;MSDELLDGSSPAEEDVVGDGPLAHALEAGRTGTMQAAVAPLQAEQDAIVRSAHRGVTVVQGGPGTGRTVVALHRAAYVLYAFPRVAEQGVLVLGPNARFLDYIGQVLPSLGENDAVLSTCPGLAPVTRTAVEPPEAARTKGRGEWAEVLAAVVRSRQAPAGDFAVQVGQERVRLTDEEVAGAREAAATSGLAHNPARELFKRHLADQVTAALERAMAAALEDIDTEVAQSTGLDLDKAVAADLRALGLDGTPTAVPCTEFDADAVRAGLLDDAEVDRAVETLWPRLSAGPLVHGLLADADALARHLPSLTDRERSRLTRTPGPAGPTPTRRCWTRPRPWWRARPNAPSGMSWSTRPRN
;
A
#
# COMPACT_ATOMS: atom_id res chain seq x y z
N MET A 1 7.24 9.46 -41.21
CA MET A 1 5.83 9.87 -41.35
C MET A 1 5.20 8.78 -42.19
N SER A 2 4.47 7.87 -41.56
CA SER A 2 3.74 6.80 -42.24
C SER A 2 2.29 7.22 -42.19
N ASP A 3 1.77 7.68 -43.32
CA ASP A 3 0.38 8.08 -43.45
C ASP A 3 -0.40 6.84 -43.91
N GLU A 4 -1.14 6.21 -43.01
CA GLU A 4 -2.10 5.18 -43.37
C GLU A 4 -3.30 5.89 -44.02
N LEU A 5 -3.36 5.85 -45.35
CA LEU A 5 -4.46 6.41 -46.12
C LEU A 5 -5.77 5.66 -45.81
N LEU A 6 -6.62 6.30 -45.00
CA LEU A 6 -7.96 5.82 -44.63
C LEU A 6 -9.06 6.31 -45.60
N ASP A 7 -8.72 6.74 -46.81
CA ASP A 7 -9.66 7.38 -47.75
C ASP A 7 -10.03 6.54 -48.99
N GLY A 8 -9.46 5.34 -49.14
CA GLY A 8 -9.79 4.44 -50.25
C GLY A 8 -9.23 4.87 -51.62
N SER A 9 -8.25 5.77 -51.66
CA SER A 9 -7.47 6.06 -52.87
C SER A 9 -6.40 4.98 -53.15
N SER A 10 -6.06 4.80 -54.43
CA SER A 10 -5.09 3.79 -54.87
C SER A 10 -3.66 4.19 -54.46
N PRO A 11 -2.85 3.27 -53.90
CA PRO A 11 -1.49 3.58 -53.45
C PRO A 11 -0.52 3.83 -54.62
N ALA A 12 0.49 4.67 -54.41
CA ALA A 12 1.55 4.96 -55.37
C ALA A 12 2.75 4.01 -55.19
N GLU A 13 3.58 3.85 -56.24
CA GLU A 13 4.68 2.85 -56.32
C GLU A 13 5.78 2.97 -55.25
N GLU A 14 5.77 4.01 -54.39
CA GLU A 14 6.75 4.21 -53.31
C GLU A 14 6.27 3.75 -51.92
N ASP A 15 5.03 3.29 -51.76
CA ASP A 15 4.49 2.85 -50.47
C ASP A 15 4.89 1.41 -50.12
N VAL A 16 5.63 1.23 -49.02
CA VAL A 16 6.03 -0.10 -48.51
C VAL A 16 4.84 -0.76 -47.79
N VAL A 17 4.03 -1.48 -48.55
CA VAL A 17 2.89 -2.26 -48.05
C VAL A 17 3.37 -3.59 -47.46
N GLY A 18 3.53 -3.65 -46.14
CA GLY A 18 3.86 -4.85 -45.37
C GLY A 18 2.74 -5.89 -45.22
N ASP A 19 1.73 -5.86 -46.08
CA ASP A 19 0.60 -6.81 -46.09
C ASP A 19 0.25 -7.33 -47.50
N GLY A 20 1.09 -7.02 -48.50
CA GLY A 20 0.84 -7.24 -49.93
C GLY A 20 0.44 -8.67 -50.32
N PRO A 21 1.10 -9.74 -49.85
CA PRO A 21 0.76 -11.12 -50.26
C PRO A 21 -0.57 -11.63 -49.66
N LEU A 22 -0.91 -11.19 -48.45
CA LEU A 22 -2.14 -11.59 -47.76
C LEU A 22 -3.33 -10.77 -48.27
N ALA A 23 -3.14 -9.47 -48.48
CA ALA A 23 -4.12 -8.59 -49.12
C ALA A 23 -4.41 -9.06 -50.56
N HIS A 24 -3.39 -9.40 -51.36
CA HIS A 24 -3.61 -9.96 -52.70
C HIS A 24 -4.30 -11.33 -52.67
N ALA A 25 -3.97 -12.19 -51.71
CA ALA A 25 -4.63 -13.49 -51.55
C ALA A 25 -6.09 -13.36 -51.11
N LEU A 26 -6.43 -12.32 -50.34
CA LEU A 26 -7.80 -11.99 -49.93
C LEU A 26 -8.60 -11.33 -51.06
N GLU A 27 -7.95 -10.48 -51.88
CA GLU A 27 -8.59 -9.85 -53.04
C GLU A 27 -8.86 -10.81 -54.19
N ALA A 28 -8.01 -11.83 -54.37
CA ALA A 28 -8.13 -12.83 -55.42
C ALA A 28 -9.38 -13.74 -55.28
N GLY A 29 -10.09 -13.71 -54.15
CA GLY A 29 -11.28 -14.53 -53.87
C GLY A 29 -12.63 -13.79 -53.75
N ARG A 30 -12.73 -12.52 -54.19
CA ARG A 30 -13.87 -11.63 -53.85
C ARG A 30 -15.23 -12.04 -54.44
N THR A 31 -16.06 -12.68 -53.61
CA THR A 31 -17.54 -12.57 -53.64
C THR A 31 -17.99 -11.55 -52.58
N GLY A 32 -18.98 -10.70 -52.88
CA GLY A 32 -19.45 -9.57 -52.04
C GLY A 32 -19.86 -9.90 -50.58
N THR A 33 -19.91 -11.17 -50.22
CA THR A 33 -20.16 -11.67 -48.86
C THR A 33 -19.10 -11.25 -47.84
N MET A 34 -17.82 -11.12 -48.24
CA MET A 34 -16.74 -10.74 -47.30
C MET A 34 -16.77 -9.24 -46.94
N GLN A 35 -17.02 -8.36 -47.90
CA GLN A 35 -17.21 -6.92 -47.63
C GLN A 35 -18.45 -6.65 -46.74
N ALA A 36 -19.52 -7.44 -46.93
CA ALA A 36 -20.71 -7.37 -46.09
C ALA A 36 -20.46 -7.77 -44.61
N ALA A 37 -19.42 -8.57 -44.33
CA ALA A 37 -19.05 -8.97 -42.97
C ALA A 37 -18.02 -8.02 -42.31
N VAL A 38 -17.17 -7.36 -43.09
CA VAL A 38 -16.09 -6.48 -42.58
C VAL A 38 -16.63 -5.11 -42.13
N ALA A 39 -17.56 -4.51 -42.86
CA ALA A 39 -18.08 -3.18 -42.51
C ALA A 39 -18.82 -3.14 -41.16
N PRO A 40 -19.68 -4.13 -40.81
CA PRO A 40 -20.25 -4.22 -39.46
C PRO A 40 -19.18 -4.42 -38.38
N LEU A 41 -18.16 -5.26 -38.65
CA LEU A 41 -17.09 -5.53 -37.71
C LEU A 41 -16.29 -4.26 -37.36
N GLN A 42 -15.98 -3.41 -38.35
CA GLN A 42 -15.30 -2.13 -38.11
C GLN A 42 -16.16 -1.17 -37.30
N ALA A 43 -17.47 -1.10 -37.56
CA ALA A 43 -18.40 -0.30 -36.78
C ALA A 43 -18.52 -0.79 -35.33
N GLU A 44 -18.55 -2.11 -35.10
CA GLU A 44 -18.54 -2.71 -33.77
C GLU A 44 -17.25 -2.40 -33.00
N GLN A 45 -16.10 -2.53 -33.66
CA GLN A 45 -14.80 -2.20 -33.07
C GLN A 45 -14.71 -0.71 -32.70
N ASP A 46 -15.18 0.18 -33.56
CA ASP A 46 -15.22 1.61 -33.31
C ASP A 46 -16.13 1.98 -32.12
N ALA A 47 -17.31 1.36 -32.03
CA ALA A 47 -18.21 1.52 -30.90
C ALA A 47 -17.56 1.07 -29.57
N ILE A 48 -16.75 0.01 -29.60
CA ILE A 48 -15.96 -0.43 -28.43
C ILE A 48 -14.92 0.63 -28.05
N VAL A 49 -14.17 1.16 -29.04
CA VAL A 49 -13.15 2.20 -28.81
C VAL A 49 -13.75 3.42 -28.14
N ARG A 50 -14.91 3.89 -28.63
CA ARG A 50 -15.61 5.09 -28.16
C ARG A 50 -16.57 4.86 -27.00
N SER A 51 -16.67 3.63 -26.49
CA SER A 51 -17.49 3.31 -25.33
C SER A 51 -17.09 4.13 -24.10
N ALA A 52 -18.03 4.30 -23.16
CA ALA A 52 -17.83 5.08 -21.94
C ALA A 52 -16.50 4.73 -21.24
N HIS A 53 -15.68 5.74 -20.93
CA HIS A 53 -14.33 5.52 -20.38
C HIS A 53 -14.35 5.04 -18.91
N ARG A 54 -15.47 5.23 -18.19
CA ARG A 54 -15.61 4.80 -16.80
C ARG A 54 -16.28 3.44 -16.71
N GLY A 55 -15.78 2.62 -15.79
CA GLY A 55 -16.33 1.29 -15.51
C GLY A 55 -15.51 0.17 -16.14
N VAL A 56 -16.11 -1.02 -16.21
CA VAL A 56 -15.47 -2.23 -16.73
C VAL A 56 -16.04 -2.53 -18.10
N THR A 57 -15.16 -2.65 -19.10
CA THR A 57 -15.51 -3.08 -20.46
C THR A 57 -14.89 -4.44 -20.73
N VAL A 58 -15.69 -5.44 -21.06
CA VAL A 58 -15.22 -6.77 -21.45
C VAL A 58 -15.32 -6.91 -22.96
N VAL A 59 -14.18 -7.13 -23.62
CA VAL A 59 -14.12 -7.35 -25.07
C VAL A 59 -13.89 -8.83 -25.35
N GLN A 60 -14.96 -9.51 -25.77
CA GLN A 60 -14.94 -10.94 -26.12
C GLN A 60 -15.09 -11.10 -27.63
N GLY A 61 -14.36 -12.06 -28.21
CA GLY A 61 -14.33 -12.29 -29.65
C GLY A 61 -13.50 -13.52 -30.00
N GLY A 62 -13.60 -13.95 -31.26
CA GLY A 62 -12.85 -15.10 -31.77
C GLY A 62 -11.34 -14.84 -31.90
N PRO A 63 -10.55 -15.86 -32.27
CA PRO A 63 -9.20 -15.66 -32.80
C PRO A 63 -9.23 -14.77 -34.05
N GLY A 64 -8.22 -13.91 -34.23
CA GLY A 64 -8.09 -13.08 -35.44
C GLY A 64 -8.98 -11.84 -35.52
N THR A 65 -9.88 -11.58 -34.57
CA THR A 65 -10.81 -10.43 -34.63
C THR A 65 -10.23 -9.11 -34.11
N GLY A 66 -8.90 -8.98 -34.05
CA GLY A 66 -8.23 -7.72 -33.69
C GLY A 66 -8.41 -7.22 -32.25
N ARG A 67 -8.93 -8.02 -31.32
CA ARG A 67 -9.28 -7.59 -29.94
C ARG A 67 -8.19 -6.80 -29.21
N THR A 68 -6.94 -7.25 -29.33
CA THR A 68 -5.80 -6.59 -28.70
C THR A 68 -5.60 -5.19 -29.27
N VAL A 69 -5.63 -5.05 -30.60
CA VAL A 69 -5.51 -3.76 -31.29
C VAL A 69 -6.67 -2.84 -30.90
N VAL A 70 -7.91 -3.35 -30.88
CA VAL A 70 -9.09 -2.60 -30.44
C VAL A 70 -8.95 -2.11 -28.99
N ALA A 71 -8.44 -2.94 -28.09
CA ALA A 71 -8.20 -2.55 -26.70
C ALA A 71 -7.12 -1.47 -26.57
N LEU A 72 -6.06 -1.53 -27.39
CA LEU A 72 -5.02 -0.51 -27.43
C LEU A 72 -5.53 0.81 -28.01
N HIS A 73 -6.26 0.76 -29.14
CA HIS A 73 -6.91 1.93 -29.72
C HIS A 73 -7.90 2.57 -28.74
N ARG A 74 -8.61 1.76 -27.96
CA ARG A 74 -9.45 2.25 -26.87
C ARG A 74 -8.63 2.97 -25.81
N ALA A 75 -7.52 2.40 -25.35
CA ALA A 75 -6.64 3.07 -24.38
C ALA A 75 -6.10 4.40 -24.94
N ALA A 76 -5.71 4.42 -26.22
CA ALA A 76 -5.29 5.63 -26.93
C ALA A 76 -6.38 6.70 -26.97
N TYR A 77 -7.59 6.31 -27.37
CA TYR A 77 -8.74 7.20 -27.37
C TYR A 77 -9.04 7.76 -25.98
N VAL A 78 -9.02 6.93 -24.93
CA VAL A 78 -9.31 7.37 -23.56
C VAL A 78 -8.27 8.36 -23.06
N LEU A 79 -6.98 8.10 -23.27
CA LEU A 79 -5.90 9.00 -22.84
C LEU A 79 -5.93 10.31 -23.62
N TYR A 80 -6.26 10.27 -24.92
CA TYR A 80 -6.42 11.47 -25.74
C TYR A 80 -7.67 12.30 -25.36
N ALA A 81 -8.83 11.67 -25.28
CA ALA A 81 -10.12 12.35 -25.07
C ALA A 81 -10.32 12.82 -23.61
N PHE A 82 -9.63 12.21 -22.65
CA PHE A 82 -9.78 12.51 -21.22
C PHE A 82 -8.42 12.83 -20.56
N PRO A 83 -7.94 14.09 -20.62
CA PRO A 83 -6.61 14.48 -20.12
C PRO A 83 -6.36 14.15 -18.63
N ARG A 84 -7.41 14.22 -17.79
CA ARG A 84 -7.31 13.83 -16.36
C ARG A 84 -6.98 12.35 -16.16
N VAL A 85 -7.37 11.49 -17.10
CA VAL A 85 -7.02 10.06 -17.09
C VAL A 85 -5.58 9.89 -17.57
N ALA A 86 -5.14 10.68 -18.55
CA ALA A 86 -3.75 10.69 -19.00
C ALA A 86 -2.75 11.01 -17.88
N GLU A 87 -3.08 11.96 -17.00
CA GLU A 87 -2.28 12.26 -15.80
C GLU A 87 -2.05 11.05 -14.87
N GLN A 88 -2.93 10.04 -14.92
CA GLN A 88 -2.83 8.82 -14.11
C GLN A 88 -2.06 7.69 -14.83
N GLY A 89 -1.92 7.79 -16.15
CA GLY A 89 -1.35 6.77 -17.02
C GLY A 89 -2.22 5.53 -17.23
N VAL A 90 -1.70 4.57 -17.99
CA VAL A 90 -2.30 3.27 -18.29
C VAL A 90 -1.39 2.13 -17.83
N LEU A 91 -1.96 1.13 -17.17
CA LEU A 91 -1.28 -0.14 -16.86
C LEU A 91 -1.78 -1.22 -17.82
N VAL A 92 -0.88 -1.78 -18.63
CA VAL A 92 -1.17 -2.93 -19.49
C VAL A 92 -0.59 -4.18 -18.86
N LEU A 93 -1.46 -5.13 -18.55
CA LEU A 93 -1.08 -6.44 -18.03
C LEU A 93 -1.06 -7.49 -19.13
N GLY A 94 0.13 -8.06 -19.35
CA GLY A 94 0.36 -9.07 -20.37
C GLY A 94 0.68 -10.44 -19.79
N PRO A 95 0.49 -11.52 -20.58
CA PRO A 95 0.77 -12.89 -20.15
C PRO A 95 2.28 -13.19 -20.04
N ASN A 96 3.12 -12.50 -20.81
CA ASN A 96 4.58 -12.66 -20.82
C ASN A 96 5.28 -11.43 -21.41
N ALA A 97 6.60 -11.34 -21.23
CA ALA A 97 7.42 -10.22 -21.69
C ALA A 97 7.36 -10.05 -23.21
N ARG A 98 7.48 -11.12 -24.00
CA ARG A 98 7.44 -11.06 -25.47
C ARG A 98 6.14 -10.44 -26.00
N PHE A 99 5.00 -10.76 -25.39
CA PHE A 99 3.74 -10.12 -25.71
C PHE A 99 3.79 -8.62 -25.42
N LEU A 100 4.29 -8.23 -24.24
CA LEU A 100 4.41 -6.83 -23.87
C LEU A 100 5.38 -6.05 -24.77
N ASP A 101 6.48 -6.67 -25.20
CA ASP A 101 7.42 -6.06 -26.14
C ASP A 101 6.74 -5.74 -27.47
N TYR A 102 5.94 -6.68 -27.98
CA TYR A 102 5.11 -6.46 -29.18
C TYR A 102 4.11 -5.31 -28.96
N ILE A 103 3.42 -5.30 -27.82
CA ILE A 103 2.46 -4.24 -27.50
C ILE A 103 3.16 -2.87 -27.37
N GLY A 104 4.35 -2.81 -26.78
CA GLY A 104 5.14 -1.59 -26.68
C GLY A 104 5.50 -0.99 -28.04
N GLN A 105 5.70 -1.83 -29.06
CA GLN A 105 5.95 -1.38 -30.43
C GLN A 105 4.70 -0.83 -31.14
N VAL A 106 3.50 -1.18 -30.66
CA VAL A 106 2.21 -0.74 -31.22
C VAL A 106 1.63 0.47 -30.45
N LEU A 107 2.17 0.76 -29.26
CA LEU A 107 1.87 1.94 -28.45
C LEU A 107 2.60 3.28 -28.80
N PRO A 108 3.48 3.46 -29.81
CA PRO A 108 4.29 4.69 -29.97
C PRO A 108 3.51 6.01 -30.01
N SER A 109 2.22 5.98 -30.37
CA SER A 109 1.35 7.17 -30.44
C SER A 109 0.73 7.57 -29.10
N LEU A 110 0.85 6.71 -28.08
CA LEU A 110 0.47 7.01 -26.71
C LEU A 110 1.70 7.60 -26.03
N GLY A 111 1.69 8.91 -25.79
CA GLY A 111 2.80 9.70 -25.24
C GLY A 111 3.73 8.86 -24.36
N GLU A 112 4.99 8.76 -24.78
CA GLU A 112 6.04 7.80 -24.39
C GLU A 112 6.26 7.61 -22.87
N ASN A 113 5.56 8.37 -22.03
CA ASN A 113 5.66 8.39 -20.57
C ASN A 113 4.41 7.87 -19.83
N ASP A 114 3.29 7.60 -20.52
CA ASP A 114 1.99 7.38 -19.86
C ASP A 114 1.59 5.91 -19.75
N ALA A 115 2.37 4.96 -20.28
CA ALA A 115 2.07 3.52 -20.22
C ALA A 115 3.09 2.73 -19.41
N VAL A 116 2.61 1.89 -18.47
CA VAL A 116 3.41 0.87 -17.80
C VAL A 116 2.96 -0.51 -18.25
N LEU A 117 3.91 -1.27 -18.76
CA LEU A 117 3.73 -2.65 -19.19
C LEU A 117 4.24 -3.56 -18.09
N SER A 118 3.41 -4.49 -17.62
CA SER A 118 3.83 -5.46 -16.60
C SER A 118 3.20 -6.83 -16.83
N THR A 119 3.85 -7.85 -16.28
CA THR A 119 3.29 -9.21 -16.19
C THR A 119 2.80 -9.43 -14.76
N CYS A 120 1.96 -10.44 -14.52
CA CYS A 120 1.50 -10.75 -13.15
C CYS A 120 2.66 -10.89 -12.14
N PRO A 121 3.78 -11.59 -12.45
CA PRO A 121 4.94 -11.62 -11.54
C PRO A 121 5.61 -10.27 -11.30
N GLY A 122 5.52 -9.34 -12.26
CA GLY A 122 6.11 -7.99 -12.16
C GLY A 122 5.26 -6.98 -11.39
N LEU A 123 4.05 -7.34 -10.94
CA LEU A 123 3.18 -6.47 -10.15
C LEU A 123 3.65 -6.28 -8.71
N ALA A 124 4.37 -7.26 -8.17
CA ALA A 124 4.88 -7.23 -6.82
C ALA A 124 6.41 -7.32 -6.84
N PRO A 125 7.13 -6.60 -5.96
CA PRO A 125 8.58 -6.66 -5.86
C PRO A 125 9.02 -7.95 -5.14
N VAL A 126 8.64 -9.11 -5.67
CA VAL A 126 8.93 -10.43 -5.10
C VAL A 126 9.74 -11.26 -6.09
N THR A 127 10.82 -11.86 -5.59
CA THR A 127 11.64 -12.77 -6.39
C THR A 127 10.97 -14.14 -6.44
N ARG A 128 10.74 -14.67 -7.64
CA ARG A 128 10.22 -16.03 -7.80
C ARG A 128 11.29 -17.04 -7.39
N THR A 129 11.03 -17.79 -6.33
CA THR A 129 11.95 -18.81 -5.81
C THR A 129 11.67 -20.21 -6.33
N ALA A 130 10.45 -20.49 -6.79
CA ALA A 130 10.05 -21.80 -7.29
C ALA A 130 8.93 -21.71 -8.33
N VAL A 131 8.79 -22.77 -9.13
CA VAL A 131 7.61 -23.02 -9.97
C VAL A 131 6.62 -23.84 -9.17
N GLU A 132 5.35 -23.46 -9.22
CA GLU A 132 4.29 -24.21 -8.55
C GLU A 132 3.45 -25.01 -9.56
N PRO A 133 2.92 -26.18 -9.16
CA PRO A 133 1.95 -26.92 -9.95
C PRO A 133 0.70 -26.07 -10.25
N PRO A 134 0.06 -26.24 -11.43
CA PRO A 134 -1.12 -25.46 -11.81
C PRO A 134 -2.29 -25.57 -10.83
N GLU A 135 -2.45 -26.71 -10.16
CA GLU A 135 -3.49 -26.93 -9.16
C GLU A 135 -3.27 -26.06 -7.93
N ALA A 136 -2.03 -25.99 -7.43
CA ALA A 136 -1.69 -25.15 -6.27
C ALA A 136 -1.86 -23.66 -6.60
N ALA A 137 -1.43 -23.25 -7.79
CA ALA A 137 -1.63 -21.88 -8.27
C ALA A 137 -3.12 -21.51 -8.36
N ARG A 138 -3.96 -22.42 -8.87
CA ARG A 138 -5.42 -22.22 -8.91
C ARG A 138 -6.03 -22.07 -7.53
N THR A 139 -5.63 -22.90 -6.57
CA THR A 139 -6.12 -22.79 -5.18
C THR A 139 -5.72 -21.47 -4.55
N LYS A 140 -4.48 -20.98 -4.79
CA LYS A 140 -4.02 -19.66 -4.32
C LYS A 140 -4.71 -18.48 -5.00
N GLY A 141 -5.19 -18.67 -6.23
CA GLY A 141 -5.91 -17.65 -6.99
C GLY A 141 -7.37 -17.47 -6.58
N ARG A 142 -7.89 -18.24 -5.62
CA ARG A 142 -9.27 -18.08 -5.12
C ARG A 142 -9.41 -16.82 -4.27
N GLY A 143 -10.55 -16.13 -4.41
CA GLY A 143 -10.84 -14.90 -3.65
C GLY A 143 -10.86 -15.08 -2.14
N GLU A 144 -11.17 -16.29 -1.65
CA GLU A 144 -11.19 -16.68 -0.23
C GLU A 144 -9.87 -16.34 0.50
N TRP A 145 -8.74 -16.36 -0.21
CA TRP A 145 -7.43 -16.01 0.36
C TRP A 145 -7.34 -14.57 0.87
N ALA A 146 -8.04 -13.63 0.23
CA ALA A 146 -8.00 -12.23 0.65
C ALA A 146 -8.62 -12.06 2.04
N GLU A 147 -9.76 -12.71 2.27
CA GLU A 147 -10.46 -12.68 3.56
C GLU A 147 -9.66 -13.37 4.66
N VAL A 148 -9.03 -14.50 4.32
CA VAL A 148 -8.18 -15.24 5.25
C VAL A 148 -6.94 -14.47 5.65
N LEU A 149 -6.22 -13.89 4.69
CA LEU A 149 -5.07 -13.04 4.99
C LEU A 149 -5.47 -11.84 5.84
N ALA A 150 -6.64 -11.22 5.56
CA ALA A 150 -7.16 -10.14 6.36
C ALA A 150 -7.50 -10.60 7.80
N ALA A 151 -8.10 -11.79 7.97
CA ALA A 151 -8.39 -12.35 9.28
C ALA A 151 -7.12 -12.67 10.08
N VAL A 152 -6.10 -13.26 9.44
CA VAL A 152 -4.80 -13.55 10.05
C VAL A 152 -4.09 -12.26 10.45
N VAL A 153 -4.16 -11.19 9.65
CA VAL A 153 -3.61 -9.89 10.04
C VAL A 153 -4.37 -9.32 11.23
N ARG A 154 -5.71 -9.33 11.21
CA ARG A 154 -6.55 -8.84 12.32
C ARG A 154 -6.28 -9.58 13.63
N SER A 155 -6.06 -10.90 13.60
CA SER A 155 -5.74 -11.66 14.82
C SER A 155 -4.40 -11.27 15.46
N ARG A 156 -3.58 -10.46 14.78
CA ARG A 156 -2.29 -9.94 15.29
C ARG A 156 -2.36 -8.48 15.72
N GLN A 157 -3.53 -7.83 15.60
CA GLN A 157 -3.74 -6.42 15.96
C GLN A 157 -4.06 -6.31 17.46
N ALA A 158 -3.01 -6.28 18.30
CA ALA A 158 -3.09 -6.27 19.77
C ALA A 158 -4.09 -7.27 20.37
N PRO A 159 -3.73 -8.56 20.47
CA PRO A 159 -4.31 -9.47 21.46
C PRO A 159 -4.40 -8.86 22.87
N ALA A 160 -5.33 -9.37 23.68
CA ALA A 160 -5.49 -8.96 25.08
C ALA A 160 -4.20 -9.17 25.89
N GLY A 161 -3.91 -8.24 26.78
CA GLY A 161 -2.72 -8.26 27.61
C GLY A 161 -2.42 -6.91 28.25
N ASP A 162 -1.80 -6.98 29.42
CA ASP A 162 -1.26 -5.82 30.14
C ASP A 162 -0.01 -5.29 29.44
N PHE A 163 0.27 -4.01 29.65
CA PHE A 163 1.48 -3.35 29.16
C PHE A 163 2.30 -2.83 30.35
N ALA A 164 3.61 -3.07 30.34
CA ALA A 164 4.49 -2.57 31.38
C ALA A 164 5.82 -2.09 30.79
N VAL A 165 6.27 -0.92 31.22
CA VAL A 165 7.53 -0.34 30.77
C VAL A 165 8.25 0.38 31.92
N GLN A 166 9.58 0.38 31.87
CA GLN A 166 10.41 1.14 32.78
C GLN A 166 10.69 2.52 32.17
N VAL A 167 10.40 3.59 32.91
CA VAL A 167 10.68 4.98 32.51
C VAL A 167 11.56 5.61 33.59
N GLY A 168 12.87 5.73 33.28
CA GLY A 168 13.85 6.10 34.30
C GLY A 168 13.87 5.08 35.46
N GLN A 169 13.54 5.53 36.67
CA GLN A 169 13.48 4.66 37.86
C GLN A 169 12.07 4.13 38.15
N GLU A 170 11.04 4.63 37.47
CA GLU A 170 9.66 4.23 37.69
C GLU A 170 9.22 3.13 36.73
N ARG A 171 8.45 2.17 37.25
CA ARG A 171 7.86 1.10 36.46
C ARG A 171 6.38 1.37 36.28
N VAL A 172 5.98 1.80 35.10
CA VAL A 172 4.58 2.04 34.76
C VAL A 172 3.96 0.74 34.26
N ARG A 173 2.80 0.38 34.83
CA ARG A 173 1.96 -0.73 34.35
C ARG A 173 0.62 -0.17 33.93
N LEU A 174 0.20 -0.50 32.72
CA LEU A 174 -1.13 -0.29 32.20
C LEU A 174 -1.85 -1.64 32.15
N THR A 175 -3.06 -1.66 32.68
CA THR A 175 -3.96 -2.82 32.66
C THR A 175 -4.50 -3.09 31.25
N ASP A 176 -4.99 -4.30 30.98
CA ASP A 176 -5.65 -4.62 29.70
C ASP A 176 -6.82 -3.67 29.37
N GLU A 177 -7.53 -3.14 30.37
CA GLU A 177 -8.62 -2.15 30.17
C GLU A 177 -8.08 -0.82 29.63
N GLU A 178 -6.97 -0.32 30.20
CA GLU A 178 -6.32 0.90 29.70
C GLU A 178 -5.77 0.68 28.29
N VAL A 179 -5.15 -0.48 28.04
CA VAL A 179 -4.61 -0.85 26.71
C VAL A 179 -5.74 -1.08 25.69
N ALA A 180 -6.93 -1.51 26.11
CA ALA A 180 -8.08 -1.74 25.24
C ALA A 180 -8.53 -0.44 24.56
N GLY A 181 -8.53 0.69 25.27
CA GLY A 181 -8.86 2.00 24.68
C GLY A 181 -7.89 2.40 23.56
N ALA A 182 -6.58 2.22 23.78
CA ALA A 182 -5.56 2.49 22.76
C ALA A 182 -5.71 1.57 21.53
N ARG A 183 -6.08 0.30 21.76
CA ARG A 183 -6.33 -0.70 20.73
C ARG A 183 -7.55 -0.38 19.89
N GLU A 184 -8.66 0.00 20.51
CA GLU A 184 -9.88 0.38 19.82
C GLU A 184 -9.66 1.61 18.94
N ALA A 185 -8.96 2.63 19.47
CA ALA A 185 -8.59 3.81 18.69
C ALA A 185 -7.73 3.46 17.46
N ALA A 186 -6.75 2.57 17.63
CA ALA A 186 -5.91 2.12 16.51
C ALA A 186 -6.72 1.29 15.49
N ALA A 187 -7.61 0.41 15.93
CA ALA A 187 -8.42 -0.46 15.07
C ALA A 187 -9.47 0.31 14.26
N THR A 188 -10.08 1.34 14.86
CA THR A 188 -11.11 2.18 14.21
C THR A 188 -10.53 3.25 13.27
N SER A 189 -9.21 3.46 13.29
CA SER A 189 -8.52 4.47 12.45
C SER A 189 -8.65 4.25 10.93
N GLY A 190 -9.06 3.06 10.49
CA GLY A 190 -9.11 2.68 9.06
C GLY A 190 -7.73 2.52 8.42
N LEU A 191 -6.64 2.62 9.19
CA LEU A 191 -5.29 2.43 8.70
C LEU A 191 -4.92 0.94 8.55
N ALA A 192 -3.91 0.67 7.72
CA ALA A 192 -3.32 -0.66 7.64
C ALA A 192 -2.58 -1.05 8.95
N HIS A 193 -2.32 -2.35 9.15
CA HIS A 193 -1.74 -2.91 10.37
C HIS A 193 -0.52 -2.17 10.94
N ASN A 194 0.53 -1.95 10.12
CA ASN A 194 1.76 -1.32 10.60
C ASN A 194 1.56 0.19 10.91
N PRO A 195 0.87 0.99 10.08
CA PRO A 195 0.51 2.36 10.47
C PRO A 195 -0.39 2.44 11.71
N ALA A 196 -1.36 1.52 11.86
CA ALA A 196 -2.22 1.45 13.04
C ALA A 196 -1.40 1.12 14.32
N ARG A 197 -0.39 0.25 14.23
CA ARG A 197 0.58 0.01 15.30
C ARG A 197 1.28 1.30 15.77
N GLU A 198 1.62 2.20 14.84
CA GLU A 198 2.26 3.48 15.21
C GLU A 198 1.28 4.45 15.91
N LEU A 199 -0.03 4.35 15.63
CA LEU A 199 -1.05 5.05 16.40
C LEU A 199 -1.21 4.43 17.80
N PHE A 200 -1.27 3.10 17.87
CA PHE A 200 -1.32 2.36 19.13
C PHE A 200 -0.14 2.73 20.05
N LYS A 201 1.09 2.75 19.52
CA LYS A 201 2.28 3.18 20.26
C LYS A 201 2.14 4.61 20.80
N ARG A 202 1.59 5.53 20.01
CA ARG A 202 1.35 6.92 20.45
C ARG A 202 0.34 6.99 21.59
N HIS A 203 -0.77 6.28 21.49
CA HIS A 203 -1.76 6.24 22.58
C HIS A 203 -1.21 5.61 23.86
N LEU A 204 -0.39 4.55 23.75
CA LEU A 204 0.29 3.99 24.93
C LEU A 204 1.27 5.00 25.54
N ALA A 205 2.03 5.73 24.73
CA ALA A 205 2.92 6.77 25.24
C ALA A 205 2.13 7.87 25.96
N ASP A 206 0.99 8.31 25.41
CA ASP A 206 0.10 9.27 26.05
C ASP A 206 -0.40 8.76 27.41
N GLN A 207 -0.83 7.49 27.49
CA GLN A 207 -1.30 6.86 28.72
C GLN A 207 -0.20 6.70 29.77
N VAL A 208 1.02 6.32 29.37
CA VAL A 208 2.17 6.22 30.26
C VAL A 208 2.55 7.61 30.80
N THR A 209 2.61 8.63 29.94
CA THR A 209 2.88 10.02 30.36
C THR A 209 1.85 10.49 31.38
N ALA A 210 0.55 10.26 31.13
CA ALA A 210 -0.51 10.62 32.07
C ALA A 210 -0.46 9.80 33.39
N ALA A 211 0.06 8.58 33.36
CA ALA A 211 0.28 7.79 34.57
C ALA A 211 1.45 8.34 35.41
N LEU A 212 2.54 8.74 34.77
CA LEU A 212 3.69 9.36 35.43
C LEU A 212 3.34 10.72 36.03
N GLU A 213 2.57 11.55 35.32
CA GLU A 213 2.10 12.84 35.82
C GLU A 213 1.27 12.68 37.11
N ARG A 214 0.34 11.71 37.11
CA ARG A 214 -0.45 11.37 38.30
C ARG A 214 0.40 10.83 39.44
N ALA A 215 1.41 10.00 39.14
CA ALA A 215 2.31 9.45 40.15
C ALA A 215 3.17 10.54 40.80
N MET A 216 3.70 11.48 39.99
CA MET A 216 4.46 12.63 40.47
C MET A 216 3.62 13.55 41.35
N ALA A 217 2.39 13.86 40.93
CA ALA A 217 1.48 14.69 41.71
C ALA A 217 1.15 14.05 43.07
N ALA A 218 0.88 12.74 43.09
CA ALA A 218 0.64 12.00 44.33
C ALA A 218 1.87 11.97 45.24
N ALA A 219 3.07 11.79 44.69
CA ALA A 219 4.31 11.78 45.47
C ALA A 219 4.61 13.14 46.12
N LEU A 220 4.30 14.25 45.44
CA LEU A 220 4.42 15.59 46.02
C LEU A 220 3.43 15.78 47.18
N GLU A 221 2.17 15.38 47.01
CA GLU A 221 1.15 15.46 48.06
C GLU A 221 1.51 14.61 49.28
N ASP A 222 2.10 13.44 49.08
CA ASP A 222 2.61 12.58 50.15
C ASP A 222 3.75 13.26 50.93
N ILE A 223 4.70 13.90 50.24
CA ILE A 223 5.79 14.65 50.88
C ILE A 223 5.26 15.83 51.69
N ASP A 224 4.34 16.61 51.13
CA ASP A 224 3.74 17.75 51.84
C ASP A 224 3.01 17.29 53.10
N THR A 225 2.30 16.17 53.00
CA THR A 225 1.63 15.53 54.14
C THR A 225 2.64 15.08 55.19
N GLU A 226 3.75 14.45 54.80
CA GLU A 226 4.80 13.99 55.72
C GLU A 226 5.52 15.15 56.41
N VAL A 227 5.83 16.23 55.69
CA VAL A 227 6.47 17.41 56.27
C VAL A 227 5.53 18.11 57.25
N ALA A 228 4.24 18.22 56.91
CA ALA A 228 3.23 18.76 57.81
C ALA A 228 3.11 17.93 59.11
N GLN A 229 3.18 16.60 59.01
CA GLN A 229 3.13 15.71 60.17
C GLN A 229 4.38 15.79 61.05
N SER A 230 5.58 15.91 60.45
CA SER A 230 6.85 15.88 61.17
C SER A 230 7.27 17.23 61.76
N THR A 231 6.95 18.34 61.08
CA THR A 231 7.36 19.69 61.48
C THR A 231 6.21 20.58 61.95
N GLY A 232 4.95 20.18 61.70
CA GLY A 232 3.78 21.02 61.95
C GLY A 232 3.64 22.21 61.00
N LEU A 233 4.54 22.33 60.02
CA LEU A 233 4.53 23.38 59.00
C LEU A 233 3.81 22.88 57.75
N ASP A 234 2.76 23.59 57.37
CA ASP A 234 2.11 23.44 56.07
C ASP A 234 2.96 24.19 55.03
N LEU A 235 3.65 23.43 54.16
CA LEU A 235 4.67 23.96 53.24
C LEU A 235 4.07 24.99 52.28
N ASP A 236 2.88 24.71 51.75
CA ASP A 236 2.15 25.62 50.87
C ASP A 236 1.85 26.94 51.58
N LYS A 237 1.37 26.88 52.82
CA LYS A 237 1.10 28.09 53.62
C LYS A 237 2.38 28.84 53.96
N ALA A 238 3.47 28.14 54.25
CA ALA A 238 4.76 28.74 54.58
C ALA A 238 5.36 29.47 53.37
N VAL A 239 5.39 28.83 52.19
CA VAL A 239 5.84 29.44 50.94
C VAL A 239 4.97 30.64 50.57
N ALA A 240 3.64 30.51 50.67
CA ALA A 240 2.72 31.61 50.42
C ALA A 240 2.87 32.78 51.42
N ALA A 241 3.32 32.52 52.65
CA ALA A 241 3.62 33.56 53.63
C ALA A 241 4.95 34.28 53.34
N ASP A 242 5.99 33.53 52.99
CA ASP A 242 7.30 34.08 52.61
C ASP A 242 7.22 34.93 51.33
N LEU A 243 6.47 34.48 50.32
CA LEU A 243 6.25 35.25 49.10
C LEU A 243 5.54 36.58 49.37
N ARG A 244 4.53 36.57 50.25
CA ARG A 244 3.86 37.81 50.73
C ARG A 244 4.81 38.73 51.49
N ALA A 245 5.67 38.17 52.35
CA ALA A 245 6.66 38.95 53.10
C ALA A 245 7.69 39.63 52.18
N LEU A 246 7.98 39.03 51.02
CA LEU A 246 8.86 39.58 49.99
C LEU A 246 8.16 40.56 49.03
N GLY A 247 6.86 40.82 49.21
CA GLY A 247 6.09 41.72 48.35
C GLY A 247 5.84 41.19 46.94
N LEU A 248 5.95 39.87 46.74
CA LEU A 248 5.66 39.17 45.50
C LEU A 248 4.21 38.70 45.51
N ASP A 249 3.26 39.65 45.53
CA ASP A 249 1.81 39.41 45.57
C ASP A 249 1.18 39.13 44.19
N GLY A 250 2.00 38.98 43.14
CA GLY A 250 1.52 38.47 41.86
C GLY A 250 1.04 37.04 42.03
N THR A 251 -0.07 36.66 41.39
CA THR A 251 -0.42 35.25 41.14
C THR A 251 0.88 34.50 40.91
N PRO A 252 1.17 33.42 41.66
CA PRO A 252 2.43 32.72 41.49
C PRO A 252 2.51 32.34 40.02
N THR A 253 3.31 33.08 39.24
CA THR A 253 3.98 32.48 38.10
C THR A 253 4.89 31.51 38.79
N ALA A 254 4.40 30.28 38.96
CA ALA A 254 5.15 29.16 39.44
C ALA A 254 6.54 29.31 38.81
N VAL A 255 7.55 29.54 39.66
CA VAL A 255 8.93 29.44 39.21
C VAL A 255 9.01 28.07 38.54
N PRO A 256 9.39 27.94 37.26
CA PRO A 256 9.29 26.69 36.50
C PRO A 256 10.43 25.73 36.91
N CYS A 257 10.56 25.51 38.20
CA CYS A 257 11.40 24.50 38.81
C CYS A 257 10.45 23.42 39.34
N THR A 258 9.81 22.65 38.44
CA THR A 258 9.10 21.36 38.64
C THR A 258 7.85 21.18 37.75
N GLU A 259 7.79 21.75 36.54
CA GLU A 259 6.71 21.37 35.62
C GLU A 259 7.09 20.03 34.99
N PHE A 260 6.28 18.99 35.22
CA PHE A 260 6.45 17.70 34.55
C PHE A 260 6.34 17.95 33.04
N ASP A 261 7.47 17.88 32.33
CA ASP A 261 7.51 18.08 30.87
C ASP A 261 6.94 16.84 30.17
N ALA A 262 5.61 16.80 30.10
CA ALA A 262 4.85 15.72 29.49
C ALA A 262 5.24 15.50 28.03
N ASP A 263 5.56 16.57 27.30
CA ASP A 263 5.95 16.51 25.90
C ASP A 263 7.34 15.88 25.73
N ALA A 264 8.32 16.24 26.56
CA ALA A 264 9.64 15.62 26.56
C ALA A 264 9.59 14.14 26.96
N VAL A 265 8.81 13.80 28.00
CA VAL A 265 8.60 12.41 28.43
C VAL A 265 7.97 11.60 27.29
N ARG A 266 6.90 12.12 26.70
CA ARG A 266 6.21 11.47 25.57
C ARG A 266 7.15 11.27 24.38
N ALA A 267 7.93 12.28 24.00
CA ALA A 267 8.91 12.17 22.92
C ALA A 267 9.96 11.08 23.22
N GLY A 268 10.46 11.04 24.47
CA GLY A 268 11.37 10.00 24.93
C GLY A 268 10.78 8.59 24.80
N LEU A 269 9.53 8.40 25.25
CA LEU A 269 8.82 7.11 25.13
C LEU A 269 8.62 6.66 23.68
N LEU A 270 8.41 7.60 22.75
CA LEU A 270 8.23 7.28 21.34
C LEU A 270 9.51 6.78 20.66
N ASP A 271 10.69 7.10 21.19
CA ASP A 271 11.98 6.64 20.68
C ASP A 271 12.63 5.56 21.57
N ASP A 272 11.96 5.17 22.66
CA ASP A 272 12.47 4.20 23.62
C ASP A 272 12.39 2.74 23.11
N ALA A 273 13.51 2.01 23.28
CA ALA A 273 13.66 0.63 22.82
C ALA A 273 12.95 -0.40 23.71
N GLU A 274 12.73 -0.11 25.00
CA GLU A 274 11.86 -0.90 25.88
C GLU A 274 10.40 -0.80 25.44
N VAL A 275 9.92 0.42 25.19
CA VAL A 275 8.56 0.66 24.66
C VAL A 275 8.39 -0.09 23.35
N ASP A 276 9.36 0.01 22.42
CA ASP A 276 9.27 -0.71 21.15
C ASP A 276 9.21 -2.24 21.32
N ARG A 277 9.98 -2.81 22.27
CA ARG A 277 9.94 -4.26 22.58
C ARG A 277 8.62 -4.69 23.20
N ALA A 278 8.08 -3.90 24.12
CA ALA A 278 6.80 -4.16 24.75
C ALA A 278 5.66 -4.08 23.73
N VAL A 279 5.66 -3.05 22.89
CA VAL A 279 4.71 -2.91 21.78
C VAL A 279 4.87 -4.03 20.75
N GLU A 280 6.08 -4.53 20.49
CA GLU A 280 6.27 -5.66 19.56
C GLU A 280 5.61 -6.96 20.05
N THR A 281 5.55 -7.15 21.37
CA THR A 281 4.93 -8.33 22.00
C THR A 281 3.41 -8.29 21.85
N LEU A 282 2.81 -7.11 22.06
CA LEU A 282 1.37 -6.92 21.92
C LEU A 282 0.96 -6.79 20.45
N TRP A 283 1.69 -6.00 19.66
CA TRP A 283 1.35 -5.66 18.29
C TRP A 283 2.59 -5.80 17.38
N PRO A 284 2.89 -7.03 16.91
CA PRO A 284 4.10 -7.27 16.12
C PRO A 284 4.07 -6.55 14.78
N ARG A 285 5.24 -6.11 14.32
CA ARG A 285 5.41 -5.59 12.96
C ARG A 285 5.29 -6.74 11.97
N LEU A 286 4.39 -6.59 11.00
CA LEU A 286 4.16 -7.63 10.01
C LEU A 286 4.79 -7.26 8.66
N SER A 287 5.33 -8.28 8.00
CA SER A 287 5.75 -8.23 6.61
C SER A 287 5.10 -9.38 5.84
N ALA A 288 4.71 -9.11 4.60
CA ALA A 288 3.90 -10.04 3.81
C ALA A 288 4.58 -11.41 3.60
N GLY A 289 5.88 -11.42 3.34
CA GLY A 289 6.65 -12.65 3.09
C GLY A 289 6.60 -13.64 4.28
N PRO A 290 7.16 -13.29 5.44
CA PRO A 290 7.11 -14.13 6.64
C PRO A 290 5.69 -14.51 7.06
N LEU A 291 4.71 -13.61 6.92
CA LEU A 291 3.32 -13.90 7.26
C LEU A 291 2.73 -15.01 6.38
N VAL A 292 2.86 -14.87 5.06
CA VAL A 292 2.35 -15.85 4.09
C VAL A 292 3.14 -17.16 4.20
N HIS A 293 4.46 -17.09 4.39
CA HIS A 293 5.28 -18.28 4.60
C HIS A 293 4.90 -19.03 5.88
N GLY A 294 4.67 -18.33 6.99
CA GLY A 294 4.22 -18.94 8.24
C GLY A 294 2.85 -19.61 8.09
N LEU A 295 1.90 -18.94 7.43
CA LEU A 295 0.58 -19.52 7.15
C LEU A 295 0.69 -20.77 6.26
N LEU A 296 1.56 -20.76 5.25
CA LEU A 296 1.78 -21.92 4.38
C LEU A 296 2.62 -23.02 5.03
N ALA A 297 3.32 -22.75 6.14
CA ALA A 297 4.09 -23.75 6.87
C ALA A 297 3.25 -24.49 7.93
N ASP A 298 2.11 -23.93 8.33
CA ASP A 298 1.23 -24.48 9.36
C ASP A 298 -0.05 -25.06 8.73
N ALA A 299 -0.10 -26.39 8.64
CA ALA A 299 -1.25 -27.11 8.10
C ALA A 299 -2.54 -26.90 8.92
N ASP A 300 -2.41 -26.72 10.23
CA ASP A 300 -3.53 -26.52 11.15
C ASP A 300 -4.05 -25.07 11.05
N ALA A 301 -3.18 -24.09 10.85
CA ALA A 301 -3.59 -22.73 10.51
C ALA A 301 -4.37 -22.70 9.19
N LEU A 302 -3.90 -23.41 8.16
CA LEU A 302 -4.64 -23.53 6.90
C LEU A 302 -6.01 -24.18 7.11
N ALA A 303 -6.08 -25.27 7.88
CA ALA A 303 -7.37 -25.92 8.16
C ALA A 303 -8.34 -25.01 8.93
N ARG A 304 -7.84 -24.24 9.90
CA ARG A 304 -8.65 -23.30 10.70
C ARG A 304 -9.19 -22.14 9.87
N HIS A 305 -8.37 -21.57 8.99
CA HIS A 305 -8.75 -20.38 8.22
C HIS A 305 -9.40 -20.70 6.87
N LEU A 306 -9.11 -21.87 6.28
CA LEU A 306 -9.64 -22.32 4.99
C LEU A 306 -10.29 -23.71 5.12
N PRO A 307 -11.43 -23.81 5.82
CA PRO A 307 -12.11 -25.10 6.02
C PRO A 307 -12.66 -25.70 4.71
N SER A 308 -12.82 -24.87 3.67
CA SER A 308 -13.24 -25.29 2.33
C SER A 308 -12.20 -26.14 1.59
N LEU A 309 -10.95 -26.16 2.04
CA LEU A 309 -9.88 -26.91 1.39
C LEU A 309 -9.88 -28.39 1.78
N THR A 310 -9.85 -29.23 0.75
CA THR A 310 -9.64 -30.67 0.91
C THR A 310 -8.26 -30.98 1.49
N ASP A 311 -8.08 -32.14 2.14
CA ASP A 311 -6.77 -32.57 2.66
C ASP A 311 -5.70 -32.63 1.55
N ARG A 312 -6.11 -32.99 0.33
CA ARG A 312 -5.24 -33.03 -0.84
C ARG A 312 -4.80 -31.64 -1.30
N GLU A 313 -5.69 -30.64 -1.23
CA GLU A 313 -5.32 -29.26 -1.54
C GLU A 313 -4.42 -28.68 -0.45
N ARG A 314 -4.72 -28.94 0.83
CA ARG A 314 -3.88 -28.50 1.96
C ARG A 314 -2.47 -29.07 1.87
N SER A 315 -2.32 -30.37 1.66
CA SER A 315 -1.00 -31.01 1.53
C SER A 315 -0.16 -30.48 0.35
N ARG A 316 -0.80 -30.00 -0.72
CA ARG A 316 -0.12 -29.36 -1.87
C ARG A 316 0.31 -27.91 -1.58
N LEU A 317 -0.39 -27.24 -0.67
CA LEU A 317 -0.10 -25.86 -0.28
C LEU A 317 0.93 -25.78 0.84
N THR A 318 0.92 -26.76 1.75
CA THR A 318 1.84 -26.83 2.88
C THR A 318 3.28 -26.90 2.38
N ARG A 319 4.10 -25.96 2.84
CA ARG A 319 5.53 -25.91 2.54
C ARG A 319 6.32 -26.25 3.79
N THR A 320 7.45 -26.93 3.62
CA THR A 320 8.40 -27.10 4.72
C THR A 320 8.84 -25.73 5.22
N PRO A 321 8.89 -25.48 6.54
CA PRO A 321 9.45 -24.24 7.07
C PRO A 321 10.90 -24.12 6.59
N GLY A 322 11.15 -23.21 5.65
CA GLY A 322 12.50 -22.89 5.19
C GLY A 322 13.26 -22.10 6.27
N PRO A 323 14.60 -22.06 6.23
CA PRO A 323 15.36 -21.15 7.08
C PRO A 323 14.85 -19.73 6.84
N ALA A 324 14.65 -18.96 7.92
CA ALA A 324 14.23 -17.58 7.84
C ALA A 324 15.17 -16.83 6.88
N GLY A 325 14.66 -16.47 5.70
CA GLY A 325 15.42 -15.67 4.74
C GLY A 325 15.87 -14.36 5.37
N PRO A 326 16.93 -13.71 4.84
CA PRO A 326 17.47 -12.49 5.41
C PRO A 326 16.35 -11.45 5.60
N THR A 327 16.32 -10.85 6.79
CA THR A 327 15.38 -9.82 7.19
C THR A 327 15.32 -8.75 6.10
N PRO A 328 14.16 -8.48 5.48
CA PRO A 328 14.09 -7.47 4.43
C PRO A 328 14.46 -6.12 5.04
N THR A 329 15.45 -5.46 4.44
CA THR A 329 15.80 -4.08 4.74
C THR A 329 14.56 -3.20 4.56
N ARG A 330 14.41 -2.22 5.46
CA ARG A 330 13.30 -1.25 5.55
C ARG A 330 12.84 -0.72 4.18
N ARG A 331 12.00 -1.46 3.48
CA ARG A 331 11.07 -0.93 2.49
C ARG A 331 9.70 -1.09 3.09
N CYS A 332 9.34 -0.09 3.89
CA CYS A 332 7.97 0.07 4.34
C CYS A 332 7.05 -0.08 3.13
N TRP A 333 5.98 -0.84 3.32
CA TRP A 333 4.74 -0.64 2.57
C TRP A 333 4.15 0.72 2.99
N THR A 334 4.89 1.81 2.77
CA THR A 334 4.27 3.12 2.68
C THR A 334 3.38 3.09 1.44
N ARG A 335 2.25 3.82 1.51
CA ARG A 335 1.34 4.13 0.39
C ARG A 335 2.03 3.87 -0.94
N PRO A 336 1.50 3.03 -1.85
CA PRO A 336 2.16 2.78 -3.12
C PRO A 336 2.49 4.16 -3.69
N ARG A 337 3.79 4.48 -3.78
CA ARG A 337 4.21 5.60 -4.61
C ARG A 337 3.51 5.34 -5.93
N PRO A 338 2.84 6.35 -6.53
CA PRO A 338 2.19 6.15 -7.81
C PRO A 338 3.18 5.40 -8.70
N TRP A 339 2.75 4.27 -9.24
CA TRP A 339 3.61 3.30 -9.94
C TRP A 339 4.38 3.95 -11.12
N TRP A 340 3.96 5.14 -11.55
CA TRP A 340 4.62 6.01 -12.53
C TRP A 340 5.83 6.84 -12.01
N ARG A 341 6.10 6.92 -10.69
CA ARG A 341 7.23 7.69 -10.12
C ARG A 341 8.54 6.90 -9.93
N ALA A 342 8.59 5.64 -10.35
CA ALA A 342 9.81 4.83 -10.24
C ALA A 342 10.56 4.79 -11.59
N ARG A 343 11.54 5.68 -11.80
CA ARG A 343 12.66 5.41 -12.72
C ARG A 343 13.99 5.59 -11.99
N PRO A 344 14.93 4.64 -12.10
CA PRO A 344 16.36 4.93 -12.06
C PRO A 344 16.83 5.31 -13.48
N ASN A 345 17.55 6.44 -13.57
CA ASN A 345 18.39 6.91 -14.69
C ASN A 345 17.77 6.93 -16.10
N ALA A 346 17.34 8.12 -16.53
CA ALA A 346 17.42 8.53 -17.94
C ALA A 346 18.72 9.35 -18.13
N PRO A 347 19.49 9.16 -19.22
CA PRO A 347 20.66 9.99 -19.48
C PRO A 347 20.20 11.40 -19.86
N SER A 348 20.74 12.38 -19.16
CA SER A 348 20.56 13.80 -19.41
C SER A 348 21.15 14.19 -20.77
N GLY A 349 20.32 14.71 -21.66
CA GLY A 349 20.80 15.43 -22.84
C GLY A 349 19.79 15.47 -24.00
N MET A 350 18.94 16.50 -24.02
CA MET A 350 18.55 17.24 -25.23
C MET A 350 17.62 18.39 -24.84
N SER A 351 18.14 19.62 -24.90
CA SER A 351 17.35 20.84 -24.81
C SER A 351 16.68 21.11 -26.15
N TRP A 352 15.37 21.38 -26.12
CA TRP A 352 14.65 21.87 -27.29
C TRP A 352 14.29 23.33 -27.06
N SER A 353 14.87 24.23 -27.87
CA SER A 353 14.53 25.64 -27.88
C SER A 353 13.22 25.84 -28.62
N THR A 354 12.22 26.42 -27.95
CA THR A 354 11.00 26.92 -28.58
C THR A 354 11.28 28.23 -29.31
N ARG A 355 11.10 28.28 -30.64
CA ARG A 355 10.83 29.53 -31.36
C ARG A 355 9.33 29.65 -31.60
N PRO A 356 8.71 30.81 -31.33
CA PRO A 356 7.34 31.07 -31.77
C PRO A 356 7.33 31.38 -33.28
N ARG A 357 6.31 30.91 -34.00
CA ARG A 357 5.95 31.45 -35.31
C ARG A 357 4.79 32.41 -35.14
N ASN A 358 4.90 33.56 -35.81
CA ASN A 358 3.83 34.54 -36.06
C ASN A 358 2.62 33.91 -36.73
#